data_AF-A0A1J4W0C9-F1
#
_entry.id   AF-A0A1J4W0C9-F1
#
_cell.length_a   1.000
_cell.length_b   1.000
_cell.length_c   1.000
_cell.angle_alpha   90.00
_cell.angle_beta   90.00
_cell.angle_gamma   90.00
#
_symmetry.space_group_name_H-M   'P 1'
#
loop_
_entity.id
_entity.type
_entity.pdbx_description
1 polymer ?
#
loop_
_entity_poly.entity_id
_entity_poly.type
_entity_poly.pdbx_seq_one_letter_code
_entity_poly.pdbx_strand_id
1 'polypeptide(L)'
;MTVYYKYMQKVIKIIFPNKPHLDPIAAAWLLLKYGENKYPGIAGAPLSVWKSGQNPSLGVLKEWEEQGIVSLDIEGGTFDHHSEKEKSVTLLVAEVLGVDKNSELQALLRYVQEDDLAGLHNNFGDLAGVIKCLYKQGRDISNIIKVTLSILDALNFKEENWHIGAKREFEAKAKIIKIKRGNNKLKLIVIESDNVDVANYAKQNHNAAAVIQKNSNGHVHIFTNAFHRLNIREIVAAIRLRELELNNKPIRKLAELRRPGKIIDVQNWFYHDALNAMMNGSAALAETPPTKISLDEIVGIVVYGLSNDYISAGYQPEKEEYFRNIYNRIR
;
A
#
# COMPACT_ATOMS: atom_id res chain seq x y z
N MET A 1 -35.52 -18.43 -11.94
CA MET A 1 -34.88 -19.05 -13.11
C MET A 1 -33.60 -19.71 -12.60
N THR A 2 -33.68 -21.00 -12.30
CA THR A 2 -32.64 -21.74 -11.58
C THR A 2 -31.61 -22.22 -12.59
N VAL A 3 -30.44 -21.58 -12.61
CA VAL A 3 -29.32 -21.99 -13.46
C VAL A 3 -28.80 -23.32 -12.90
N TYR A 4 -28.94 -24.38 -13.68
CA TYR A 4 -28.37 -25.69 -13.37
C TYR A 4 -26.85 -25.55 -13.24
N TYR A 5 -26.31 -25.83 -12.05
CA TYR A 5 -24.89 -26.09 -11.87
C TYR A 5 -24.56 -27.42 -12.57
N LYS A 6 -24.32 -27.34 -13.88
CA LYS A 6 -23.59 -28.39 -14.61
C LYS A 6 -22.30 -28.60 -13.82
N TYR A 7 -22.01 -29.83 -13.40
CA TYR A 7 -20.76 -30.16 -12.71
C TYR A 7 -19.60 -29.52 -13.49
N MET A 8 -18.99 -28.49 -12.92
CA MET A 8 -17.92 -27.74 -13.59
C MET A 8 -16.75 -28.70 -13.73
N GLN A 9 -16.45 -29.06 -14.97
CA GLN A 9 -15.34 -29.93 -15.29
C GLN A 9 -14.05 -29.29 -14.79
N LYS A 10 -13.16 -30.10 -14.22
CA LYS A 10 -11.88 -29.62 -13.71
C LYS A 10 -11.14 -28.90 -14.83
N VAL A 11 -10.75 -27.65 -14.58
CA VAL A 11 -9.95 -26.88 -15.52
C VAL A 11 -8.54 -27.47 -15.57
N ILE A 12 -8.08 -27.75 -16.79
CA ILE A 12 -6.77 -28.36 -17.05
C ILE A 12 -5.81 -27.42 -17.79
N LYS A 13 -6.29 -26.26 -18.27
CA LYS A 13 -5.48 -25.30 -19.05
C LYS A 13 -6.20 -23.95 -19.22
N ILE A 14 -5.40 -22.88 -19.28
CA ILE A 14 -5.84 -21.55 -19.73
C ILE A 14 -5.13 -21.20 -21.05
N ILE A 15 -5.87 -20.70 -22.03
CA ILE A 15 -5.35 -20.32 -23.35
C ILE A 15 -5.51 -18.81 -23.59
N PHE A 16 -4.43 -18.19 -24.08
CA PHE A 16 -4.32 -16.75 -24.41
C PHE A 16 -4.17 -16.54 -25.93
N PRO A 17 -4.44 -15.33 -26.45
CA PRO A 17 -4.03 -14.93 -27.80
C PRO A 17 -2.49 -14.90 -27.97
N ASN A 18 -2.02 -14.97 -29.22
CA ASN A 18 -0.58 -14.99 -29.56
C ASN A 18 0.18 -13.67 -29.34
N LYS A 19 -0.54 -12.59 -29.02
CA LYS A 19 0.05 -11.30 -28.66
C LYS A 19 -0.27 -11.06 -27.18
N PRO A 20 0.72 -11.10 -26.28
CA PRO A 20 0.46 -10.81 -24.87
C PRO A 20 0.15 -9.32 -24.68
N HIS A 21 -0.94 -9.03 -23.98
CA HIS A 21 -1.26 -7.71 -23.44
C HIS A 21 -1.83 -7.88 -22.03
N LEU A 22 -1.98 -6.76 -21.32
CA LEU A 22 -2.27 -6.76 -19.90
C LEU A 22 -3.61 -7.42 -19.58
N ASP A 23 -4.65 -7.12 -20.35
CA ASP A 23 -6.02 -7.55 -20.05
C ASP A 23 -6.17 -9.08 -19.86
N PRO A 24 -5.92 -9.95 -20.86
CA PRO A 24 -6.08 -11.38 -20.68
C PRO A 24 -5.11 -11.94 -19.62
N ILE A 25 -3.95 -11.32 -19.40
CA ILE A 25 -3.02 -11.72 -18.34
C ILE A 25 -3.58 -11.40 -16.95
N ALA A 26 -4.19 -10.23 -16.76
CA ALA A 26 -4.84 -9.85 -15.50
C ALA A 26 -6.11 -10.68 -15.24
N ALA A 27 -6.87 -11.00 -16.29
CA ALA A 27 -7.98 -11.94 -16.22
C ALA A 27 -7.52 -13.33 -15.75
N ALA A 28 -6.42 -13.85 -16.30
CA ALA A 28 -5.84 -15.10 -15.85
C ALA A 28 -5.38 -15.03 -14.39
N TRP A 29 -4.74 -13.94 -13.99
CA TRP A 29 -4.32 -13.73 -12.62
C TRP A 29 -5.51 -13.81 -11.64
N LEU A 30 -6.65 -13.19 -11.97
CA LEU A 30 -7.88 -13.29 -11.17
C LEU A 30 -8.41 -14.73 -11.09
N LEU A 31 -8.44 -15.44 -12.22
CA LEU A 31 -8.84 -16.85 -12.26
C LEU A 31 -7.94 -17.73 -11.40
N LEU A 32 -6.63 -17.58 -11.51
CA LEU A 32 -5.65 -18.34 -10.72
C LEU A 32 -5.81 -18.08 -9.22
N LYS A 33 -6.11 -16.84 -8.82
CA LYS A 33 -6.18 -16.43 -7.42
C LYS A 33 -7.54 -16.65 -6.75
N TYR A 34 -8.64 -16.41 -7.47
CA TYR A 34 -10.00 -16.40 -6.91
C TYR A 34 -10.94 -17.41 -7.57
N GLY A 35 -10.49 -18.09 -8.63
CA GLY A 35 -11.36 -18.90 -9.49
C GLY A 35 -11.70 -20.29 -8.96
N GLU A 36 -10.94 -20.86 -8.01
CA GLU A 36 -11.02 -22.28 -7.65
C GLU A 36 -12.43 -22.75 -7.26
N ASN A 37 -13.18 -21.91 -6.54
CA ASN A 37 -14.55 -22.23 -6.12
C ASN A 37 -15.51 -22.37 -7.30
N LYS A 38 -15.30 -21.58 -8.38
CA LYS A 38 -16.16 -21.57 -9.56
C LYS A 38 -15.63 -22.47 -10.67
N TYR A 39 -14.30 -22.61 -10.77
CA TYR A 39 -13.58 -23.35 -11.79
C TYR A 39 -12.57 -24.29 -11.10
N PRO A 40 -12.99 -25.49 -10.66
CA PRO A 40 -12.11 -26.40 -9.93
C PRO A 40 -10.84 -26.74 -10.72
N GLY A 41 -9.66 -26.69 -10.10
CA GLY A 41 -8.37 -26.94 -10.73
C GLY A 41 -7.74 -25.73 -11.46
N ILE A 42 -8.44 -24.61 -11.56
CA ILE A 42 -7.95 -23.40 -12.23
C ILE A 42 -6.66 -22.86 -11.59
N ALA A 43 -6.53 -22.92 -10.26
CA ALA A 43 -5.39 -22.34 -9.55
C ALA A 43 -4.04 -22.96 -9.95
N GLY A 44 -4.06 -24.22 -10.42
CA GLY A 44 -2.89 -24.94 -10.90
C GLY A 44 -2.87 -25.15 -12.43
N ALA A 45 -3.79 -24.55 -13.16
CA ALA A 45 -3.93 -24.80 -14.59
C ALA A 45 -2.74 -24.20 -15.38
N PRO A 46 -2.07 -24.98 -16.25
CA PRO A 46 -1.01 -24.46 -17.10
C PRO A 46 -1.52 -23.37 -18.05
N LEU A 47 -0.69 -22.35 -18.23
CA LEU A 47 -0.93 -21.25 -19.16
C LEU A 47 -0.32 -21.57 -20.51
N SER A 48 -1.06 -21.32 -21.60
CA SER A 48 -0.57 -21.60 -22.94
C SER A 48 -1.10 -20.61 -23.97
N VAL A 49 -0.38 -20.45 -25.07
CA VAL A 49 -0.69 -19.45 -26.09
C VAL A 49 -1.27 -20.14 -27.32
N TRP A 50 -2.36 -19.61 -27.84
CA TRP A 50 -2.92 -20.01 -29.12
C TRP A 50 -2.03 -19.51 -30.25
N LYS A 51 -1.26 -20.41 -30.88
CA LYS A 51 -0.23 -20.03 -31.86
C LYS A 51 -0.76 -19.77 -33.27
N SER A 52 -2.03 -20.06 -33.56
CA SER A 52 -2.57 -19.82 -34.91
C SER A 52 -2.74 -18.32 -35.16
N GLY A 53 -2.58 -17.91 -36.42
CA GLY A 53 -2.92 -16.56 -36.87
C GLY A 53 -4.42 -16.34 -37.09
N GLN A 54 -5.24 -17.38 -36.92
CA GLN A 54 -6.69 -17.36 -37.09
C GLN A 54 -7.39 -17.72 -35.76
N ASN A 55 -8.55 -17.13 -35.52
CA ASN A 55 -9.41 -17.48 -34.39
C ASN A 55 -9.87 -18.94 -34.51
N PRO A 56 -9.97 -19.70 -33.40
CA PRO A 56 -10.55 -21.04 -33.42
C PRO A 56 -12.01 -21.00 -33.90
N SER A 57 -12.48 -22.08 -34.52
CA SER A 57 -13.91 -22.19 -34.84
C SER A 57 -14.73 -22.41 -33.57
N LEU A 58 -16.03 -22.08 -33.60
CA LEU A 58 -16.95 -22.33 -32.48
C LEU A 58 -16.96 -23.80 -32.03
N GLY A 59 -16.77 -24.74 -32.96
CA GLY A 59 -16.66 -26.17 -32.63
C GLY A 59 -15.43 -26.47 -31.77
N VAL A 60 -14.28 -25.87 -32.11
CA VAL A 60 -13.04 -26.02 -31.33
C VAL A 60 -13.18 -25.39 -29.94
N LEU A 61 -13.83 -24.22 -29.84
CA LEU A 61 -14.05 -23.55 -28.55
C LEU A 61 -14.97 -24.37 -27.64
N LYS A 62 -16.00 -24.98 -28.20
CA LYS A 62 -16.88 -25.90 -27.48
C LYS A 62 -16.14 -27.16 -27.01
N GLU A 63 -15.30 -27.75 -27.86
CA GLU A 63 -14.45 -28.88 -27.49
C GLU A 63 -13.46 -28.51 -26.38
N TRP A 64 -12.91 -27.30 -26.41
CA TRP A 64 -12.06 -26.79 -25.33
C TRP A 64 -12.81 -26.70 -24.02
N GLU A 65 -13.99 -26.10 -24.00
CA GLU A 65 -14.83 -25.99 -22.80
C GLU A 65 -15.18 -27.39 -22.25
N GLU A 66 -15.56 -28.34 -23.12
CA GLU A 66 -15.83 -29.75 -22.78
C GLU A 66 -14.59 -30.54 -22.34
N GLN A 67 -13.37 -30.00 -22.51
CA GLN A 67 -12.14 -30.58 -21.99
C GLN A 67 -11.65 -29.90 -20.70
N GLY A 68 -12.35 -28.87 -20.24
CA GLY A 68 -11.88 -28.02 -19.13
C GLY A 68 -10.75 -27.09 -19.55
N ILE A 69 -10.76 -26.60 -20.79
CA ILE A 69 -9.83 -25.58 -21.28
C ILE A 69 -10.57 -24.24 -21.28
N VAL A 70 -10.01 -23.25 -20.58
CA VAL A 70 -10.57 -21.89 -20.51
C VAL A 70 -9.82 -21.00 -21.49
N SER A 71 -10.55 -20.37 -22.40
CA SER A 71 -10.00 -19.37 -23.32
C SER A 71 -10.24 -17.95 -22.79
N LEU A 72 -9.20 -17.12 -22.79
CA LEU A 72 -9.25 -15.71 -22.44
C LEU A 72 -8.99 -14.86 -23.66
N ASP A 73 -9.88 -13.91 -23.93
CA ASP A 73 -9.74 -12.96 -25.04
C ASP A 73 -9.56 -13.63 -26.40
N ILE A 74 -10.35 -14.68 -26.62
CA ILE A 74 -10.43 -15.40 -27.89
C ILE A 74 -11.88 -15.33 -28.34
N GLU A 75 -12.10 -14.77 -29.53
CA GLU A 75 -13.43 -14.55 -30.11
C GLU A 75 -14.29 -15.83 -30.06
N GLY A 76 -15.50 -15.72 -29.49
CA GLY A 76 -16.45 -16.81 -29.28
C GLY A 76 -16.15 -17.73 -28.09
N GLY A 77 -15.11 -17.44 -27.31
CA GLY A 77 -14.66 -18.23 -26.16
C GLY A 77 -15.41 -17.94 -24.86
N THR A 78 -15.03 -18.65 -23.78
CA THR A 78 -15.69 -18.55 -22.46
C THR A 78 -15.65 -17.14 -21.87
N PHE A 79 -14.51 -16.47 -22.01
CA PHE A 79 -14.31 -15.10 -21.57
C PHE A 79 -13.89 -14.25 -22.76
N ASP A 80 -14.89 -13.88 -23.55
CA ASP A 80 -14.75 -13.06 -24.74
C ASP A 80 -15.52 -11.74 -24.57
N HIS A 81 -14.84 -10.63 -24.84
CA HIS A 81 -15.42 -9.28 -24.78
C HIS A 81 -15.62 -8.65 -26.17
N HIS A 82 -15.28 -9.34 -27.27
CA HIS A 82 -15.40 -8.79 -28.63
C HIS A 82 -16.85 -8.45 -29.01
N SER A 83 -17.85 -9.10 -28.39
CA SER A 83 -19.27 -8.77 -28.51
C SER A 83 -19.76 -7.70 -27.51
N GLU A 84 -19.02 -7.43 -26.43
CA GLU A 84 -19.33 -6.48 -25.36
C GLU A 84 -18.26 -5.39 -25.26
N LYS A 85 -18.28 -4.43 -26.20
CA LYS A 85 -17.26 -3.36 -26.34
C LYS A 85 -17.10 -2.41 -25.14
N GLU A 86 -17.86 -2.61 -24.07
CA GLU A 86 -17.82 -1.75 -22.88
C GLU A 86 -17.01 -2.35 -21.73
N LYS A 87 -16.56 -3.61 -21.82
CA LYS A 87 -15.86 -4.31 -20.73
C LYS A 87 -14.56 -4.93 -21.21
N SER A 88 -13.54 -4.86 -20.37
CA SER A 88 -12.32 -5.67 -20.50
C SER A 88 -12.60 -7.12 -20.08
N VAL A 89 -11.82 -8.07 -20.57
CA VAL A 89 -11.90 -9.48 -20.18
C VAL A 89 -11.63 -9.64 -18.69
N THR A 90 -10.74 -8.83 -18.13
CA THR A 90 -10.46 -8.79 -16.68
C THR A 90 -11.69 -8.41 -15.88
N LEU A 91 -12.44 -7.38 -16.30
CA LEU A 91 -13.65 -6.98 -15.60
C LEU A 91 -14.73 -8.06 -15.71
N LEU A 92 -14.90 -8.66 -16.90
CA LEU A 92 -15.81 -9.80 -17.11
C LEU A 92 -15.49 -10.95 -16.14
N VAL A 93 -14.23 -11.35 -16.04
CA VAL A 93 -13.78 -12.38 -15.10
C VAL A 93 -14.07 -11.97 -13.66
N ALA A 94 -13.77 -10.73 -13.26
CA ALA A 94 -14.02 -10.25 -11.91
C ALA A 94 -15.50 -10.35 -11.51
N GLU A 95 -16.40 -9.94 -12.40
CA GLU A 95 -17.85 -10.04 -12.19
C GLU A 95 -18.32 -11.49 -12.10
N VAL A 96 -17.82 -12.35 -13.00
CA VAL A 96 -18.13 -13.78 -13.00
C VAL A 96 -17.66 -14.44 -11.69
N LEU A 97 -16.50 -14.06 -11.17
CA LEU A 97 -15.98 -14.56 -9.90
C LEU A 97 -16.64 -13.90 -8.67
N GLY A 98 -17.40 -12.82 -8.86
CA GLY A 98 -18.04 -12.06 -7.77
C GLY A 98 -17.04 -11.26 -6.92
N VAL A 99 -15.89 -10.90 -7.48
CA VAL A 99 -14.82 -10.13 -6.81
C VAL A 99 -14.71 -8.71 -7.32
N ASP A 100 -15.56 -8.29 -8.25
CA ASP A 100 -15.57 -6.96 -8.86
C ASP A 100 -15.84 -5.82 -7.87
N LYS A 101 -16.33 -6.12 -6.67
CA LYS A 101 -16.58 -5.14 -5.59
C LYS A 101 -15.49 -5.10 -4.52
N ASN A 102 -14.47 -5.94 -4.64
CA ASN A 102 -13.35 -5.95 -3.71
C ASN A 102 -12.53 -4.66 -3.84
N SER A 103 -12.33 -3.97 -2.72
CA SER A 103 -11.65 -2.66 -2.68
C SER A 103 -10.22 -2.73 -3.20
N GLU A 104 -9.49 -3.79 -2.87
CA GLU A 104 -8.11 -4.05 -3.25
C GLU A 104 -7.94 -4.30 -4.76
N LEU A 105 -9.02 -4.68 -5.45
CA LEU A 105 -8.99 -4.93 -6.90
C LEU A 105 -9.39 -3.69 -7.71
N GLN A 106 -10.04 -2.69 -7.11
CA GLN A 106 -10.61 -1.56 -7.87
C GLN A 106 -9.56 -0.77 -8.65
N ALA A 107 -8.36 -0.62 -8.11
CA ALA A 107 -7.27 0.06 -8.80
C ALA A 107 -6.82 -0.72 -10.05
N LEU A 108 -6.68 -2.04 -9.94
CA LEU A 108 -6.33 -2.92 -11.06
C LEU A 108 -7.43 -2.95 -12.11
N LEU A 109 -8.68 -3.19 -11.72
CA LEU A 109 -9.82 -3.29 -12.63
C LEU A 109 -10.00 -2.01 -13.44
N ARG A 110 -9.93 -0.84 -12.79
CA ARG A 110 -9.99 0.44 -13.48
C ARG A 110 -8.81 0.63 -14.44
N TYR A 111 -7.59 0.33 -13.99
CA TYR A 111 -6.39 0.49 -14.82
C TYR A 111 -6.45 -0.36 -16.10
N VAL A 112 -6.82 -1.64 -15.98
CA VAL A 112 -6.95 -2.53 -17.14
C VAL A 112 -8.07 -2.08 -18.07
N GLN A 113 -9.23 -1.71 -17.52
CA GLN A 113 -10.36 -1.20 -18.28
C GLN A 113 -10.01 0.07 -19.08
N GLU A 114 -9.24 0.97 -18.49
CA GLU A 114 -8.78 2.20 -19.13
C GLU A 114 -7.72 1.94 -20.22
N ASP A 115 -6.75 1.04 -20.01
CA ASP A 115 -5.77 0.64 -21.06
C ASP A 115 -6.49 0.00 -22.25
N ASP A 116 -7.44 -0.90 -21.98
CA ASP A 116 -8.15 -1.66 -23.02
C ASP A 116 -9.08 -0.77 -23.87
N LEU A 117 -9.86 0.11 -23.23
CA LEU A 117 -10.80 0.98 -23.95
C LEU A 117 -10.16 2.22 -24.58
N ALA A 118 -9.22 2.85 -23.89
CA ALA A 118 -8.73 4.18 -24.27
C ALA A 118 -7.32 4.14 -24.88
N GLY A 119 -6.62 3.00 -24.84
CA GLY A 119 -5.23 2.89 -25.31
C GLY A 119 -4.29 3.89 -24.63
N LEU A 120 -4.67 4.35 -23.44
CA LEU A 120 -3.88 5.30 -22.66
C LEU A 120 -2.62 4.57 -22.19
N HIS A 121 -1.49 5.27 -22.20
CA HIS A 121 -0.20 4.85 -21.63
C HIS A 121 0.79 4.12 -22.57
N ASN A 122 1.41 4.91 -23.46
CA ASN A 122 2.71 4.59 -24.08
C ASN A 122 3.89 5.28 -23.34
N ASN A 123 3.73 5.60 -22.05
CA ASN A 123 4.75 6.28 -21.27
C ASN A 123 5.71 5.26 -20.63
N PHE A 124 6.97 5.66 -20.47
CA PHE A 124 7.99 4.84 -19.82
C PHE A 124 7.58 4.52 -18.36
N GLY A 125 7.40 3.23 -18.04
CA GLY A 125 7.07 2.76 -16.68
C GLY A 125 5.65 2.23 -16.47
N ASP A 126 4.78 2.31 -17.48
CA ASP A 126 3.46 1.68 -17.47
C ASP A 126 3.53 0.16 -17.73
N LEU A 127 2.77 -0.67 -17.00
CA LEU A 127 2.87 -2.13 -17.12
C LEU A 127 2.42 -2.65 -18.49
N ALA A 128 1.30 -2.17 -19.03
CA ALA A 128 0.84 -2.53 -20.37
C ALA A 128 1.87 -2.11 -21.44
N GLY A 129 2.43 -0.91 -21.31
CA GLY A 129 3.54 -0.43 -22.13
C GLY A 129 4.79 -1.32 -22.05
N VAL A 130 5.17 -1.76 -20.85
CA VAL A 130 6.32 -2.67 -20.63
C VAL A 130 6.07 -4.03 -21.28
N ILE A 131 4.88 -4.61 -21.16
CA ILE A 131 4.51 -5.87 -21.83
C ILE A 131 4.67 -5.75 -23.34
N LYS A 132 4.12 -4.68 -23.94
CA LYS A 132 4.24 -4.37 -25.37
C LYS A 132 5.71 -4.25 -25.80
N CYS A 133 6.55 -3.60 -24.99
CA CYS A 133 7.98 -3.47 -25.24
C CYS A 133 8.73 -4.82 -25.16
N LEU A 134 8.47 -5.63 -24.15
CA LEU A 134 9.08 -6.96 -24.01
C LEU A 134 8.73 -7.87 -25.18
N TYR A 135 7.47 -7.83 -25.63
CA TYR A 135 7.03 -8.58 -26.81
C TYR A 135 7.74 -8.12 -28.09
N LYS A 136 7.84 -6.81 -28.33
CA LYS A 136 8.55 -6.24 -29.49
C LYS A 136 10.05 -6.57 -29.51
N GLN A 137 10.65 -6.86 -28.35
CA GLN A 137 12.04 -7.33 -28.25
C GLN A 137 12.20 -8.83 -28.59
N GLY A 138 11.11 -9.55 -28.92
CA GLY A 138 11.16 -10.98 -29.21
C GLY A 138 11.39 -11.84 -27.98
N ARG A 139 11.05 -11.35 -26.77
CA ARG A 139 11.10 -12.16 -25.54
C ARG A 139 10.08 -13.30 -25.63
N ASP A 140 10.42 -14.43 -24.99
CA ASP A 140 9.50 -15.57 -24.88
C ASP A 140 8.19 -15.15 -24.19
N ILE A 141 7.05 -15.49 -24.80
CA ILE A 141 5.72 -15.08 -24.32
C ILE A 141 5.42 -15.66 -22.94
N SER A 142 5.84 -16.90 -22.68
CA SER A 142 5.63 -17.56 -21.38
C SER A 142 6.35 -16.80 -20.26
N ASN A 143 7.58 -16.33 -20.55
CA ASN A 143 8.32 -15.46 -19.63
C ASN A 143 7.66 -14.10 -19.41
N ILE A 144 7.11 -13.48 -20.47
CA ILE A 144 6.36 -12.22 -20.34
C ILE A 144 5.17 -12.42 -19.39
N ILE A 145 4.36 -13.45 -19.62
CA ILE A 145 3.20 -13.78 -18.78
C ILE A 145 3.64 -13.99 -17.32
N LYS A 146 4.66 -14.81 -17.08
CA LYS A 146 5.16 -15.11 -15.72
C LYS A 146 5.61 -13.85 -14.96
N VAL A 147 6.35 -12.95 -15.63
CA VAL A 147 6.80 -11.69 -15.03
C VAL A 147 5.61 -10.79 -14.71
N THR A 148 4.67 -10.65 -15.65
CA THR A 148 3.46 -9.85 -15.43
C THR A 148 2.64 -10.37 -14.26
N LEU A 149 2.41 -11.68 -14.15
CA LEU A 149 1.71 -12.28 -13.00
C LEU A 149 2.39 -11.95 -11.67
N SER A 150 3.73 -12.04 -11.63
CA SER A 150 4.50 -11.71 -10.43
C SER A 150 4.37 -10.23 -10.02
N ILE A 151 4.30 -9.33 -11.02
CA ILE A 151 4.06 -7.90 -10.78
C ILE A 151 2.64 -7.67 -10.25
N LEU A 152 1.63 -8.32 -10.84
CA LEU A 152 0.24 -8.25 -10.39
C LEU A 152 0.08 -8.74 -8.95
N ASP A 153 0.74 -9.85 -8.58
CA ASP A 153 0.78 -10.33 -7.19
C ASP A 153 1.34 -9.29 -6.24
N ALA A 154 2.47 -8.66 -6.59
CA ALA A 154 3.10 -7.64 -5.76
C ALA A 154 2.24 -6.36 -5.63
N LEU A 155 1.61 -5.93 -6.72
CA LEU A 155 0.69 -4.79 -6.71
C LEU A 155 -0.54 -5.08 -5.87
N ASN A 156 -1.14 -6.25 -6.02
CA ASN A 156 -2.29 -6.63 -5.22
C ASN A 156 -1.93 -6.82 -3.74
N PHE A 157 -0.77 -7.38 -3.41
CA PHE A 157 -0.29 -7.46 -2.03
C PHE A 157 -0.25 -6.08 -1.36
N LYS A 158 0.24 -5.07 -2.09
CA LYS A 158 0.24 -3.68 -1.63
C LYS A 158 -1.19 -3.16 -1.41
N GLU A 159 -2.10 -3.38 -2.35
CA GLU A 159 -3.50 -2.92 -2.22
C GLU A 159 -4.26 -3.66 -1.09
N GLU A 160 -4.07 -4.96 -0.93
CA GLU A 160 -4.59 -5.76 0.20
C GLU A 160 -4.04 -5.24 1.52
N ASN A 161 -2.73 -4.98 1.61
CA ASN A 161 -2.14 -4.44 2.82
C ASN A 161 -2.72 -3.06 3.14
N TRP A 162 -2.93 -2.19 2.15
CA TRP A 162 -3.52 -0.87 2.36
C TRP A 162 -4.99 -0.94 2.80
N HIS A 163 -5.84 -1.61 2.02
CA HIS A 163 -7.29 -1.60 2.20
C HIS A 163 -7.78 -2.49 3.34
N ILE A 164 -7.06 -3.58 3.61
CA ILE A 164 -7.44 -4.57 4.63
C ILE A 164 -6.49 -4.49 5.82
N GLY A 165 -5.19 -4.65 5.58
CA GLY A 165 -4.18 -4.76 6.64
C GLY A 165 -4.09 -3.51 7.51
N ALA A 166 -3.73 -2.38 6.89
CA ALA A 166 -3.51 -1.10 7.55
C ALA A 166 -4.80 -0.54 8.15
N LYS A 167 -5.93 -0.67 7.44
CA LYS A 167 -7.26 -0.33 7.97
C LYS A 167 -7.57 -1.09 9.26
N ARG A 168 -7.50 -2.42 9.23
CA ARG A 168 -7.81 -3.27 10.38
C ARG A 168 -6.91 -2.95 11.57
N GLU A 169 -5.61 -2.77 11.32
CA GLU A 169 -4.66 -2.44 12.37
C GLU A 169 -4.89 -1.06 12.97
N PHE A 170 -5.21 -0.07 12.14
CA PHE A 170 -5.60 1.25 12.59
C PHE A 170 -6.86 1.18 13.47
N GLU A 171 -7.93 0.55 13.01
CA GLU A 171 -9.20 0.45 13.73
C GLU A 171 -9.04 -0.25 15.09
N ALA A 172 -8.17 -1.28 15.15
CA ALA A 172 -7.94 -2.03 16.37
C ALA A 172 -7.04 -1.32 17.39
N LYS A 173 -6.04 -0.55 16.94
CA LYS A 173 -4.94 -0.09 17.81
C LYS A 173 -4.78 1.43 17.92
N ALA A 174 -5.40 2.22 17.05
CA ALA A 174 -5.15 3.66 17.02
C ALA A 174 -5.72 4.38 18.25
N LYS A 175 -4.86 5.12 18.94
CA LYS A 175 -5.26 6.08 19.97
C LYS A 175 -5.27 7.49 19.38
N ILE A 176 -6.45 8.12 19.35
CA ILE A 176 -6.63 9.46 18.77
C ILE A 176 -6.62 10.51 19.89
N ILE A 177 -5.72 11.47 19.79
CA ILE A 177 -5.57 12.61 20.70
C ILE A 177 -5.93 13.88 19.94
N LYS A 178 -6.90 14.66 20.45
CA LYS A 178 -7.28 15.96 19.87
C LYS A 178 -6.44 17.06 20.51
N ILE A 179 -5.77 17.86 19.69
CA ILE A 179 -4.89 18.95 20.13
C ILE A 179 -5.49 20.27 19.66
N LYS A 180 -5.61 21.23 20.57
CA LYS A 180 -6.00 22.60 20.23
C LYS A 180 -4.76 23.41 19.82
N ARG A 181 -4.84 24.13 18.70
CA ARG A 181 -3.79 25.04 18.22
C ARG A 181 -4.44 26.34 17.75
N GLY A 182 -4.50 27.34 18.62
CA GLY A 182 -5.36 28.51 18.43
C GLY A 182 -6.83 28.09 18.28
N ASN A 183 -7.46 28.47 17.17
CA ASN A 183 -8.84 28.08 16.84
C ASN A 183 -8.94 26.72 16.13
N ASN A 184 -7.82 26.15 15.70
CA ASN A 184 -7.80 24.89 14.96
C ASN A 184 -7.75 23.68 15.90
N LYS A 185 -8.37 22.57 15.47
CA LYS A 185 -8.27 21.27 16.12
C LYS A 185 -7.42 20.35 15.24
N LEU A 186 -6.30 19.89 15.79
CA LEU A 186 -5.43 18.91 15.17
C LEU A 186 -5.71 17.52 15.76
N LYS A 187 -5.47 16.47 14.98
CA LYS A 187 -5.49 15.08 15.45
C LYS A 187 -4.07 14.54 15.48
N LEU A 188 -3.61 14.13 16.66
CA LEU A 188 -2.44 13.29 16.82
C LEU A 188 -2.92 11.85 16.95
N ILE A 189 -2.31 10.95 16.19
CA ILE A 189 -2.60 9.53 16.26
C ILE A 189 -1.38 8.80 16.79
N VAL A 190 -1.60 7.94 17.78
CA VAL A 190 -0.55 7.08 18.36
C VAL A 190 -0.92 5.63 18.07
N ILE A 191 0.02 4.86 17.53
CA ILE A 191 -0.22 3.47 17.17
C ILE A 191 1.02 2.60 17.37
N GLU A 192 0.84 1.42 17.96
CA GLU A 192 1.87 0.39 18.04
C GLU A 192 1.62 -0.66 16.94
N SER A 193 2.45 -0.67 15.90
CA SER A 193 2.22 -1.40 14.65
C SER A 193 3.50 -1.63 13.87
N ASP A 194 3.66 -2.85 13.35
CA ASP A 194 4.71 -3.22 12.39
C ASP A 194 4.32 -2.95 10.94
N ASN A 195 3.03 -2.71 10.66
CA ASN A 195 2.58 -2.35 9.33
C ASN A 195 3.04 -0.94 8.97
N VAL A 196 3.91 -0.85 7.96
CA VAL A 196 4.53 0.40 7.50
C VAL A 196 3.52 1.38 6.86
N ASP A 197 2.37 0.88 6.41
CA ASP A 197 1.37 1.70 5.73
C ASP A 197 0.38 2.37 6.70
N VAL A 198 0.34 1.94 7.96
CA VAL A 198 -0.70 2.42 8.90
C VAL A 198 -0.59 3.92 9.20
N ALA A 199 0.61 4.48 9.21
CA ALA A 199 0.79 5.93 9.39
C ALA A 199 0.28 6.72 8.17
N ASN A 200 0.47 6.20 6.96
CA ASN A 200 -0.08 6.83 5.77
C ASN A 200 -1.61 6.69 5.73
N TYR A 201 -2.14 5.52 6.12
CA TYR A 201 -3.58 5.30 6.24
C TYR A 201 -4.22 6.31 7.20
N ALA A 202 -3.62 6.50 8.38
CA ALA A 202 -4.05 7.46 9.39
C ALA A 202 -4.09 8.90 8.87
N LYS A 203 -3.06 9.34 8.13
CA LYS A 203 -3.01 10.68 7.53
C LYS A 203 -4.08 10.88 6.47
N GLN A 204 -4.23 9.92 5.55
CA GLN A 204 -5.13 10.06 4.39
C GLN A 204 -6.61 9.89 4.77
N ASN A 205 -6.95 8.86 5.56
CA ASN A 205 -8.34 8.50 5.84
C ASN A 205 -8.91 9.19 7.09
N HIS A 206 -8.07 9.59 8.05
CA HIS A 206 -8.52 10.20 9.31
C HIS A 206 -8.10 11.67 9.46
N ASN A 207 -7.45 12.24 8.44
CA ASN A 207 -6.90 13.59 8.44
C ASN A 207 -6.04 13.85 9.69
N ALA A 208 -5.15 12.90 10.01
CA ALA A 208 -4.21 13.06 11.10
C ALA A 208 -3.23 14.19 10.78
N ALA A 209 -3.01 15.09 11.73
CA ALA A 209 -2.02 16.16 11.60
C ALA A 209 -0.59 15.61 11.84
N ALA A 210 -0.47 14.70 12.81
CA ALA A 210 0.74 13.94 13.08
C ALA A 210 0.38 12.50 13.50
N VAL A 211 1.29 11.58 13.23
CA VAL A 211 1.20 10.17 13.62
C VAL A 211 2.49 9.77 14.32
N ILE A 212 2.38 9.20 15.50
CA ILE A 212 3.46 8.53 16.22
C ILE A 212 3.22 7.02 16.05
N GLN A 213 4.13 6.35 15.36
CA GLN A 213 4.09 4.90 15.18
C GLN A 213 5.27 4.27 15.90
N LYS A 214 5.01 3.27 16.74
CA LYS A 214 6.06 2.45 17.37
C LYS A 214 5.94 1.01 16.87
N ASN A 215 7.04 0.42 16.43
CA ASN A 215 7.06 -0.98 15.98
C ASN A 215 7.43 -1.93 17.13
N SER A 216 7.33 -3.25 16.89
CA SER A 216 7.63 -4.29 17.88
C SER A 216 9.09 -4.31 18.31
N ASN A 217 10.00 -3.81 17.47
CA ASN A 217 11.42 -3.63 17.78
C ASN A 217 11.69 -2.38 18.66
N GLY A 218 10.65 -1.63 19.04
CA GLY A 218 10.76 -0.45 19.89
C GLY A 218 11.15 0.85 19.17
N HIS A 219 11.28 0.81 17.84
CA HIS A 219 11.54 2.01 17.05
C HIS A 219 10.30 2.88 16.92
N VAL A 220 10.50 4.19 17.06
CA VAL A 220 9.42 5.19 17.02
C VAL A 220 9.61 6.15 15.85
N HIS A 221 8.59 6.29 15.02
CA HIS A 221 8.54 7.25 13.93
C HIS A 221 7.44 8.28 14.16
N ILE A 222 7.73 9.53 13.80
CA ILE A 222 6.83 10.67 13.90
C ILE A 222 6.66 11.24 12.50
N PHE A 223 5.48 11.01 11.92
CA PHE A 223 5.12 11.50 10.60
C PHE A 223 4.16 12.68 10.72
N THR A 224 4.34 13.68 9.89
CA THR A 224 3.36 14.77 9.77
C THR A 224 2.59 14.69 8.46
N ASN A 225 1.44 15.34 8.43
CA ASN A 225 0.68 15.53 7.21
C ASN A 225 0.98 16.92 6.63
N ALA A 226 1.50 16.93 5.40
CA ALA A 226 1.89 18.14 4.68
C ALA A 226 0.74 19.15 4.55
N PHE A 227 -0.50 18.69 4.51
CA PHE A 227 -1.70 19.54 4.48
C PHE A 227 -1.72 20.54 5.65
N HIS A 228 -1.27 20.12 6.84
CA HIS A 228 -1.28 20.96 8.04
C HIS A 228 -0.06 21.88 8.19
N ARG A 229 0.95 21.75 7.30
CA ARG A 229 2.16 22.60 7.27
C ARG A 229 2.79 22.80 8.65
N LEU A 230 2.90 21.73 9.43
CA LEU A 230 3.43 21.78 10.80
C LEU A 230 4.93 22.05 10.76
N ASN A 231 5.43 22.96 11.59
CA ASN A 231 6.86 23.07 11.85
C ASN A 231 7.19 22.23 13.09
N ILE A 232 7.95 21.14 12.92
CA ILE A 232 8.29 20.23 14.02
C ILE A 232 9.73 20.40 14.52
N ARG A 233 10.47 21.44 14.11
CA ARG A 233 11.88 21.62 14.51
C ARG A 233 12.06 21.71 16.04
N GLU A 234 11.10 22.31 16.75
CA GLU A 234 11.11 22.33 18.22
C GLU A 234 10.85 20.95 18.83
N ILE A 235 9.95 20.16 18.24
CA ILE A 235 9.69 18.77 18.65
C ILE A 235 10.95 17.92 18.41
N VAL A 236 11.62 18.10 17.26
CA VAL A 236 12.88 17.43 16.94
C VAL A 236 13.96 17.76 17.97
N ALA A 237 14.10 19.04 18.32
CA ALA A 237 15.07 19.48 19.31
C ALA A 237 14.76 18.91 20.70
N ALA A 238 13.50 18.94 21.13
CA ALA A 238 13.05 18.40 22.41
C ALA A 238 13.34 16.89 22.53
N ILE A 239 12.99 16.10 21.50
CA ILE A 239 13.26 14.65 21.48
C ILE A 239 14.75 14.37 21.56
N ARG A 240 15.57 15.09 20.78
CA ARG A 240 17.03 14.90 20.80
C ARG A 240 17.66 15.32 22.12
N LEU A 241 17.23 16.44 22.69
CA LEU A 241 17.67 16.88 24.00
C LEU A 241 17.39 15.80 25.05
N ARG A 242 16.18 15.26 25.01
CA ARG A 242 15.79 14.22 25.94
C ARG A 242 16.56 12.92 25.77
N GLU A 243 16.81 12.51 24.53
CA GLU A 243 17.65 11.35 24.25
C GLU A 243 19.09 11.55 24.79
N LEU A 244 19.66 12.76 24.67
CA LEU A 244 20.98 13.07 25.25
C LEU A 244 20.99 12.89 26.77
N GLU A 245 19.97 13.39 27.46
CA GLU A 245 19.83 13.27 28.91
C GLU A 245 19.75 11.81 29.37
N LEU A 246 18.91 11.00 28.71
CA LEU A 246 18.77 9.57 29.02
C LEU A 246 20.03 8.76 28.69
N ASN A 247 20.92 9.30 27.87
CA ASN A 247 22.21 8.71 27.55
C ASN A 247 23.38 9.37 28.29
N ASN A 248 23.13 10.28 29.23
CA ASN A 248 24.15 11.04 29.96
C ASN A 248 25.19 11.70 29.04
N LYS A 249 24.76 12.20 27.88
CA LYS A 249 25.60 12.88 26.89
C LYS A 249 25.55 14.39 27.07
N PRO A 250 26.64 15.12 26.72
CA PRO A 250 26.67 16.57 26.85
C PRO A 250 25.57 17.23 26.00
N ILE A 251 24.90 18.21 26.58
CA ILE A 251 23.87 18.99 25.90
C ILE A 251 24.54 19.85 24.81
N ARG A 252 24.08 19.70 23.57
CA ARG A 252 24.52 20.49 22.42
C ARG A 252 23.80 21.83 22.37
N LYS A 253 24.31 22.74 21.54
CA LYS A 253 23.62 24.00 21.22
C LYS A 253 22.28 23.70 20.55
N LEU A 254 21.23 24.43 20.94
CA LEU A 254 19.87 24.22 20.44
C LEU A 254 19.74 24.28 18.91
N ALA A 255 20.49 25.19 18.27
CA ALA A 255 20.54 25.29 16.83
C ALA A 255 20.99 23.99 16.14
N GLU A 256 21.85 23.20 16.79
CA GLU A 256 22.32 21.91 16.26
C GLU A 256 21.24 20.83 16.39
N LEU A 257 20.50 20.83 17.51
CA LEU A 257 19.43 19.85 17.76
C LEU A 257 18.27 19.97 16.75
N ARG A 258 18.04 21.15 16.19
CA ARG A 258 17.01 21.41 15.18
C ARG A 258 17.39 20.96 13.76
N ARG A 259 18.66 20.61 13.49
CA ARG A 259 19.15 20.39 12.13
C ARG A 259 18.57 19.13 11.48
N PRO A 260 18.32 19.15 10.16
CA PRO A 260 18.02 17.93 9.40
C PRO A 260 19.16 16.90 9.49
N GLY A 261 18.86 15.64 9.19
CA GLY A 261 19.83 14.56 9.16
C GLY A 261 20.01 13.87 10.52
N LYS A 262 21.13 13.17 10.69
CA LYS A 262 21.59 12.64 11.99
C LYS A 262 22.48 13.68 12.68
N ILE A 263 22.56 13.61 14.01
CA ILE A 263 23.54 14.35 14.80
C ILE A 263 24.44 13.37 15.56
N ILE A 264 25.72 13.72 15.74
CA ILE A 264 26.76 12.77 16.16
C ILE A 264 26.47 12.07 17.49
N ASP A 265 25.83 12.77 18.44
CA ASP A 265 25.54 12.23 19.77
C ASP A 265 24.16 11.57 19.87
N VAL A 266 23.29 11.76 18.87
CA VAL A 266 21.93 11.22 18.82
C VAL A 266 21.68 10.57 17.45
N GLN A 267 22.54 9.63 17.09
CA GLN A 267 22.52 9.00 15.77
C GLN A 267 21.33 8.09 15.53
N ASN A 268 20.66 7.67 16.61
CA ASN A 268 19.46 6.87 16.55
C ASN A 268 18.26 7.65 16.02
N TRP A 269 18.30 8.99 16.00
CA TRP A 269 17.23 9.85 15.48
C TRP A 269 17.65 10.61 14.20
N PHE A 270 16.92 10.35 13.11
CA PHE A 270 17.06 11.06 11.84
C PHE A 270 15.87 11.99 11.60
N TYR A 271 16.14 13.26 11.30
CA TYR A 271 15.11 14.23 10.91
C TYR A 271 15.14 14.47 9.40
N HIS A 272 14.07 14.04 8.70
CA HIS A 272 13.90 14.22 7.27
C HIS A 272 13.09 15.50 7.00
N ASP A 273 13.76 16.62 6.73
CA ASP A 273 13.10 17.93 6.57
C ASP A 273 12.10 17.93 5.40
N ALA A 274 12.44 17.31 4.25
CA ALA A 274 11.54 17.29 3.09
C ALA A 274 10.22 16.51 3.32
N LEU A 275 10.25 15.44 4.12
CA LEU A 275 9.06 14.68 4.53
C LEU A 275 8.46 15.24 5.83
N ASN A 276 9.13 16.22 6.45
CA ASN A 276 8.81 16.76 7.76
C ASN A 276 8.51 15.64 8.78
N ALA A 277 9.42 14.67 8.85
CA ALA A 277 9.28 13.44 9.62
C ALA A 277 10.53 13.14 10.43
N MET A 278 10.34 12.57 11.62
CA MET A 278 11.42 12.19 12.54
C MET A 278 11.38 10.69 12.79
N MET A 279 12.50 10.01 12.59
CA MET A 279 12.57 8.55 12.60
C MET A 279 13.64 8.07 13.57
N ASN A 280 13.26 7.26 14.55
CA ASN A 280 14.20 6.47 15.33
C ASN A 280 14.51 5.17 14.58
N GLY A 281 15.68 5.08 13.95
CA GLY A 281 16.03 3.97 13.07
C GLY A 281 15.23 3.94 11.75
N SER A 282 15.56 2.99 10.87
CA SER A 282 14.80 2.69 9.65
C SER A 282 14.88 1.21 9.34
N ALA A 283 13.96 0.68 8.55
CA ALA A 283 13.99 -0.72 8.10
C ALA A 283 15.29 -1.09 7.36
N ALA A 284 16.00 -0.10 6.80
CA ALA A 284 17.26 -0.30 6.09
C ALA A 284 18.50 -0.23 6.99
N LEU A 285 18.37 0.08 8.28
CA LEU A 285 19.49 0.28 9.22
C LEU A 285 19.34 -0.64 10.43
N ALA A 286 19.63 -1.93 10.23
CA ALA A 286 19.44 -3.01 11.19
C ALA A 286 20.15 -2.82 12.56
N GLU A 287 21.19 -1.98 12.62
CA GLU A 287 22.02 -1.81 13.83
C GLU A 287 21.64 -0.59 14.69
N THR A 288 20.63 0.20 14.30
CA THR A 288 20.26 1.38 15.09
C THR A 288 19.51 0.92 16.35
N PRO A 289 19.92 1.29 17.58
CA PRO A 289 19.17 0.93 18.78
C PRO A 289 17.86 1.73 18.90
N PRO A 290 16.82 1.14 19.52
CA PRO A 290 15.59 1.87 19.81
C PRO A 290 15.85 3.02 20.80
N THR A 291 14.99 4.03 20.77
CA THR A 291 15.03 5.16 21.70
C THR A 291 14.85 4.70 23.15
N LYS A 292 15.56 5.35 24.09
CA LYS A 292 15.32 5.17 25.53
C LYS A 292 14.08 5.95 26.02
N ILE A 293 13.55 6.85 25.20
CA ILE A 293 12.41 7.68 25.55
C ILE A 293 11.15 6.82 25.49
N SER A 294 10.40 6.78 26.58
CA SER A 294 9.12 6.07 26.61
C SER A 294 8.11 6.65 25.62
N LEU A 295 7.21 5.81 25.09
CA LEU A 295 6.20 6.26 24.12
C LEU A 295 5.32 7.38 24.70
N ASP A 296 4.90 7.28 25.96
CA ASP A 296 4.09 8.31 26.62
C ASP A 296 4.82 9.65 26.71
N GLU A 297 6.14 9.63 26.91
CA GLU A 297 6.94 10.83 26.98
C GLU A 297 7.12 11.48 25.60
N ILE A 298 7.31 10.68 24.55
CA ILE A 298 7.31 11.15 23.15
C ILE A 298 5.96 11.79 22.81
N VAL A 299 4.85 11.12 23.17
CA VAL A 299 3.49 11.66 22.98
C VAL A 299 3.36 13.01 23.67
N GLY A 300 3.83 13.14 24.91
CA GLY A 300 3.82 14.40 25.64
C GLY A 300 4.58 15.53 24.98
N ILE A 301 5.80 15.26 24.52
CA ILE A 301 6.63 16.23 23.77
C ILE A 301 5.89 16.68 22.52
N VAL A 302 5.35 15.74 21.74
CA VAL A 302 4.65 16.06 20.48
C VAL A 302 3.36 16.84 20.75
N VAL A 303 2.56 16.45 21.75
CA VAL A 303 1.34 17.18 22.12
C VAL A 303 1.67 18.63 22.46
N TYR A 304 2.65 18.85 23.34
CA TYR A 304 3.05 20.18 23.77
C TYR A 304 3.61 21.02 22.60
N GLY A 305 4.45 20.41 21.76
CA GLY A 305 5.02 21.09 20.59
C GLY A 305 3.99 21.48 19.52
N LEU A 306 2.85 20.79 19.46
CA LEU A 306 1.77 21.09 18.52
C LEU A 306 0.72 22.06 19.11
N SER A 307 0.52 22.08 20.42
CA SER A 307 -0.37 23.04 21.10
C SER A 307 0.38 24.34 21.39
N ASN A 308 0.30 25.33 20.49
CA ASN A 308 0.85 26.67 20.78
C ASN A 308 0.19 27.32 22.03
N ASP A 309 -1.04 26.90 22.36
CA ASP A 309 -1.81 27.27 23.55
C ASP A 309 -2.39 25.98 24.15
N TYR A 310 -2.10 25.73 25.43
CA TYR A 310 -2.76 24.77 26.35
C TYR A 310 -3.55 23.55 25.80
N ILE A 311 -3.23 22.39 26.37
CA ILE A 311 -3.85 21.09 26.07
C ILE A 311 -5.33 21.07 26.50
N SER A 312 -6.24 20.73 25.58
CA SER A 312 -7.64 20.45 25.92
C SER A 312 -7.80 19.03 26.45
N ALA A 313 -8.51 18.91 27.59
CA ALA A 313 -9.13 17.73 28.22
C ALA A 313 -8.62 16.33 27.83
N GLY A 314 -7.90 15.68 28.76
CA GLY A 314 -7.55 14.26 28.71
C GLY A 314 -6.06 13.94 28.93
N TYR A 315 -5.19 14.95 29.07
CA TYR A 315 -3.77 14.79 29.36
C TYR A 315 -3.48 15.27 30.79
N GLN A 316 -2.74 14.47 31.56
CA GLN A 316 -2.53 14.69 33.00
C GLN A 316 -1.73 16.00 33.25
N PRO A 317 -2.29 16.96 34.00
CA PRO A 317 -1.65 18.24 34.33
C PRO A 317 -0.28 18.11 35.03
N GLU A 318 -0.05 17.00 35.73
CA GLU A 318 1.16 16.77 36.54
C GLU A 318 2.45 16.68 35.71
N LYS A 319 2.36 16.36 34.42
CA LYS A 319 3.51 16.36 33.51
C LYS A 319 3.66 17.67 32.71
N GLU A 320 2.75 18.62 32.87
CA GLU A 320 2.78 19.87 32.09
C GLU A 320 4.03 20.69 32.41
N GLU A 321 4.38 20.81 33.69
CA GLU A 321 5.59 21.50 34.14
C GLU A 321 6.85 20.83 33.59
N TYR A 322 6.86 19.50 33.50
CA TYR A 322 7.97 18.72 32.92
C TYR A 322 8.20 19.07 31.44
N PHE A 323 7.15 19.04 30.60
CA PHE A 323 7.29 19.39 29.19
C PHE A 323 7.54 20.89 29.00
N ARG A 324 6.91 21.75 29.82
CA ARG A 324 7.20 23.18 29.85
C ARG A 324 8.68 23.43 30.14
N ASN A 325 9.28 22.70 31.08
CA ASN A 325 10.71 22.81 31.39
C ASN A 325 11.61 22.34 30.23
N ILE A 326 11.25 21.26 29.53
CA ILE A 326 11.96 20.85 28.30
C ILE A 326 11.87 21.97 27.25
N TYR A 327 10.67 22.53 27.04
CA TYR A 327 10.44 23.55 26.02
C TYR A 327 11.05 24.91 26.37
N ASN A 328 11.07 25.29 27.65
CA ASN A 328 11.75 26.50 28.13
C ASN A 328 13.27 26.41 27.94
N ARG A 329 13.85 25.20 27.94
CA ARG A 329 15.27 25.01 27.68
C ARG A 329 15.63 25.06 26.20
N ILE A 330 14.64 24.98 25.30
CA ILE A 330 14.86 25.07 23.86
C ILE A 330 14.39 26.39 23.23
N ARG A 331 13.51 27.14 23.91
CA ARG A 331 13.09 28.50 23.49
C ARG A 331 14.17 29.53 23.83
#